data_AF-A0A5C8TJM4-F1
#
_entry.id   AF-A0A5C8TJM4-F1
#
_cell.length_a   1.000
_cell.length_b   1.000
_cell.length_c   1.000
_cell.angle_alpha   90.00
_cell.angle_beta   90.00
_cell.angle_gamma   90.00
#
_symmetry.space_group_name_H-M   'P 1'
#
loop_
_entity.id
_entity.type
_entity.pdbx_description
1 polymer ?
#
loop_
_entity_poly.entity_id
_entity_poly.type
_entity_poly.pdbx_seq_one_letter_code
_entity_poly.pdbx_strand_id
1 'polypeptide(L)'
;MPADIRQLLLAAFEVEHREHVTAIRAALGSATPDWNDVFRRAHSLKGAARAVDLPAVEAVAHRLETLFERVRTNAQPVDREAANAVHLALDRIESYVAGLQDGAGPDMPADALSALGQCLGLPGEAAEEAPPPAAPPPPVARAAEP
;
A
#
# COMPACT_ATOMS: atom_id res chain seq x y z
N MET A 1 -5.25 21.00 19.50
CA MET A 1 -5.50 21.53 18.15
C MET A 1 -4.69 20.85 17.04
N PRO A 2 -3.39 20.48 17.19
CA PRO A 2 -2.71 19.61 16.20
C PRO A 2 -3.02 18.12 16.39
N ALA A 3 -3.15 17.68 17.66
CA ALA A 3 -3.48 16.30 18.02
C ALA A 3 -4.85 15.85 17.47
N ASP A 4 -5.81 16.77 17.41
CA ASP A 4 -7.18 16.49 16.96
C ASP A 4 -7.24 16.15 15.45
N ILE A 5 -6.44 16.84 14.64
CA ILE A 5 -6.39 16.59 13.18
C ILE A 5 -5.74 15.24 12.90
N ARG A 6 -4.63 14.90 13.58
CA ARG A 6 -3.96 13.61 13.41
C ARG A 6 -4.87 12.45 13.79
N GLN A 7 -5.63 12.58 14.89
CA GLN A 7 -6.58 11.57 15.31
C GLN A 7 -7.71 11.37 14.30
N LEU A 8 -8.22 12.46 13.71
CA LEU A 8 -9.22 12.40 12.64
C LEU A 8 -8.68 11.72 11.39
N LEU A 9 -7.44 12.02 10.98
CA LEU A 9 -6.79 11.38 9.83
C LEU A 9 -6.56 9.89 10.07
N LEU A 10 -6.13 9.49 11.27
CA LEU A 10 -5.97 8.08 11.63
C LEU A 10 -7.32 7.34 11.64
N ALA A 11 -8.39 7.96 12.14
CA ALA A 11 -9.73 7.36 12.12
C ALA A 11 -10.26 7.20 10.68
N ALA A 12 -10.02 8.19 9.81
CA ALA A 12 -10.36 8.09 8.39
C ALA A 12 -9.56 6.97 7.71
N PHE A 13 -8.26 6.90 7.97
CA PHE A 13 -7.39 5.83 7.49
C PHE A 13 -7.87 4.45 7.96
N GLU A 14 -8.35 4.32 9.20
CA GLU A 14 -8.90 3.07 9.72
C GLU A 14 -10.12 2.57 8.93
N VAL A 15 -10.96 3.48 8.43
CA VAL A 15 -12.07 3.10 7.55
C VAL A 15 -11.54 2.74 6.16
N GLU A 16 -10.69 3.60 5.59
CA GLU A 16 -10.22 3.46 4.22
C GLU A 16 -9.35 2.23 3.99
N HIS A 17 -8.39 1.94 4.88
CA HIS A 17 -7.49 0.79 4.69
C HIS A 17 -8.25 -0.54 4.67
N ARG A 18 -9.32 -0.69 5.47
CA ARG A 18 -10.18 -1.89 5.48
C ARG A 18 -10.90 -2.07 4.15
N GLU A 19 -11.35 -0.98 3.52
CA GLU A 19 -11.96 -1.04 2.19
C GLU A 19 -10.96 -1.59 1.16
N HIS A 20 -9.74 -1.03 1.14
CA HIS A 20 -8.69 -1.47 0.22
C HIS A 20 -8.29 -2.93 0.48
N VAL A 21 -8.07 -3.32 1.73
CA VAL A 21 -7.74 -4.70 2.12
C VAL A 21 -8.83 -5.68 1.68
N THR A 22 -10.10 -5.35 1.94
CA THR A 22 -11.25 -6.19 1.57
C THR A 22 -11.33 -6.37 0.06
N ALA A 23 -11.18 -5.28 -0.70
CA ALA A 23 -11.20 -5.33 -2.16
C ALA A 23 -10.07 -6.19 -2.74
N ILE A 24 -8.85 -6.07 -2.21
CA ILE A 24 -7.71 -6.89 -2.66
C ILE A 24 -7.96 -8.37 -2.35
N ARG A 25 -8.45 -8.72 -1.15
CA ARG A 25 -8.79 -10.11 -0.81
C ARG A 25 -9.86 -10.68 -1.73
N ALA A 26 -10.90 -9.90 -2.04
CA ALA A 26 -11.96 -10.32 -2.94
C ALA A 26 -11.43 -10.60 -4.35
N ALA A 27 -10.50 -9.77 -4.84
CA ALA A 27 -9.87 -9.99 -6.14
C ALA A 27 -9.02 -11.27 -6.17
N LEU A 28 -8.22 -11.55 -5.13
CA LEU A 28 -7.43 -12.79 -5.06
C LEU A 28 -8.29 -14.08 -5.10
N GLY A 29 -9.51 -14.02 -4.58
CA GLY A 29 -10.47 -15.14 -4.63
C GLY A 29 -11.32 -15.19 -5.91
N SER A 30 -11.21 -14.19 -6.78
CA SER A 30 -12.01 -14.10 -8.01
C SER A 30 -11.44 -14.97 -9.13
N ALA A 31 -12.32 -15.54 -9.96
CA ALA A 31 -11.91 -16.21 -11.20
C ALA A 31 -11.44 -15.21 -12.29
N THR A 32 -11.88 -13.96 -12.20
CA THR A 32 -11.57 -12.89 -13.15
C THR A 32 -11.23 -11.60 -12.39
N PRO A 33 -10.08 -11.54 -11.71
CA PRO A 33 -9.64 -10.34 -11.00
C PRO A 33 -9.41 -9.16 -11.95
N ASP A 34 -9.82 -7.97 -11.53
CA ASP A 34 -9.42 -6.72 -12.18
C ASP A 34 -8.11 -6.22 -11.55
N TRP A 35 -6.98 -6.57 -12.18
CA TRP A 35 -5.66 -6.19 -11.70
C TRP A 35 -5.38 -4.68 -11.76
N ASN A 36 -6.13 -3.90 -12.55
CA ASN A 36 -6.01 -2.45 -12.53
C ASN A 36 -6.65 -1.86 -11.27
N ASP A 37 -7.82 -2.37 -10.85
CA ASP A 37 -8.41 -1.97 -9.57
C ASP A 37 -7.49 -2.37 -8.41
N VAL A 38 -7.02 -3.62 -8.38
CA VAL A 38 -6.12 -4.11 -7.31
C VAL A 38 -4.86 -3.25 -7.16
N PHE A 39 -4.22 -2.89 -8.29
CA PHE A 39 -3.08 -1.98 -8.27
C PHE A 39 -3.47 -0.60 -7.71
N ARG A 40 -4.61 -0.03 -8.13
CA ARG A 40 -5.09 1.26 -7.61
C ARG A 40 -5.37 1.20 -6.11
N ARG A 41 -5.93 0.10 -5.60
CA ARG A 41 -6.16 -0.11 -4.15
C ARG A 41 -4.85 -0.10 -3.38
N ALA A 42 -3.82 -0.81 -3.86
CA ALA A 42 -2.49 -0.80 -3.24
C ALA A 42 -1.84 0.61 -3.28
N HIS A 43 -1.96 1.32 -4.41
CA HIS A 43 -1.48 2.70 -4.55
C HIS A 43 -2.15 3.66 -3.56
N SER A 44 -3.49 3.60 -3.46
CA SER A 44 -4.26 4.41 -2.51
C SER A 44 -3.88 4.08 -1.07
N LEU A 45 -3.74 2.80 -0.73
CA LEU A 45 -3.31 2.38 0.61
C LEU A 45 -1.92 2.93 0.98
N LYS A 46 -0.97 2.92 0.05
CA LYS A 46 0.37 3.53 0.23
C LYS A 46 0.25 5.04 0.49
N GLY A 47 -0.50 5.75 -0.34
CA GLY A 47 -0.71 7.20 -0.19
C GLY A 47 -1.38 7.56 1.13
N ALA A 48 -2.40 6.79 1.53
CA ALA A 48 -3.11 6.99 2.78
C ALA A 48 -2.20 6.73 3.99
N ALA A 49 -1.38 5.66 3.97
CA ALA A 49 -0.42 5.36 5.03
C ALA A 49 0.64 6.46 5.19
N ARG A 50 1.13 7.01 4.07
CA ARG A 50 2.05 8.15 4.06
C ARG A 50 1.42 9.41 4.66
N ALA A 51 0.15 9.68 4.36
CA ALA A 51 -0.57 10.85 4.86
C ALA A 51 -0.80 10.83 6.38
N VAL A 52 -0.73 9.65 7.02
CA VAL A 52 -0.88 9.48 8.47
C VAL A 52 0.42 9.11 9.20
N ASP A 53 1.57 9.26 8.53
CA ASP A 53 2.91 8.95 9.05
C ASP A 53 3.04 7.51 9.58
N LEU A 54 2.57 6.52 8.81
CA LEU A 54 2.71 5.09 9.10
C LEU A 54 3.72 4.42 8.15
N PRO A 55 5.04 4.62 8.34
CA PRO A 55 6.07 4.16 7.40
C PRO A 55 6.11 2.63 7.24
N ALA A 56 5.78 1.89 8.29
CA ALA A 56 5.70 0.43 8.24
C ALA A 56 4.62 -0.05 7.27
N VAL A 57 3.44 0.59 7.29
CA VAL A 57 2.33 0.27 6.39
C VAL A 57 2.62 0.76 4.98
N GLU A 58 3.21 1.95 4.83
CA GLU A 58 3.66 2.49 3.54
C GLU A 58 4.62 1.53 2.84
N ALA A 59 5.61 0.97 3.56
CA ALA A 59 6.57 0.02 3.01
C ALA A 59 5.93 -1.27 2.50
N VAL A 60 4.96 -1.83 3.23
CA VAL A 60 4.23 -3.03 2.79
C VAL A 60 3.34 -2.71 1.59
N ALA A 61 2.60 -1.60 1.64
CA ALA A 61 1.73 -1.16 0.56
C ALA A 61 2.51 -0.88 -0.73
N HIS A 62 3.73 -0.35 -0.62
CA HIS A 62 4.62 -0.16 -1.75
C HIS A 62 5.03 -1.50 -2.39
N ARG A 63 5.42 -2.53 -1.60
CA ARG A 63 5.73 -3.85 -2.17
C ARG A 63 4.52 -4.52 -2.82
N LEU A 64 3.33 -4.36 -2.23
CA LEU A 64 2.06 -4.78 -2.84
C LEU A 64 1.83 -4.09 -4.19
N GLU A 65 1.97 -2.77 -4.23
CA GLU A 65 1.84 -1.96 -5.46
C GLU A 65 2.81 -2.45 -6.55
N THR A 66 4.08 -2.67 -6.22
CA THR A 66 5.08 -3.19 -7.18
C THR A 66 4.71 -4.58 -7.69
N LEU A 67 4.21 -5.47 -6.81
CA LEU A 67 3.79 -6.81 -7.20
C LEU A 67 2.61 -6.74 -8.18
N PHE A 68 1.58 -5.96 -7.87
CA PHE A 68 0.41 -5.83 -8.75
C PHE A 68 0.71 -5.06 -10.03
N GLU A 69 1.67 -4.15 -10.01
CA GLU A 69 2.18 -3.54 -11.23
C GLU A 69 2.77 -4.58 -12.18
N ARG A 70 3.58 -5.52 -11.67
CA ARG A 70 4.13 -6.60 -12.51
C ARG A 70 3.03 -7.50 -13.06
N VAL A 71 2.03 -7.83 -12.25
CA VAL A 71 0.88 -8.64 -12.68
C VAL A 71 0.11 -7.97 -13.81
N ARG A 72 -0.23 -6.68 -13.66
CA ARG A 72 -1.01 -5.95 -14.69
C ARG A 72 -0.21 -5.64 -15.96
N THR A 73 1.12 -5.48 -15.88
CA THR A 73 1.95 -5.07 -17.03
C THR A 73 2.56 -6.24 -17.78
N ASN A 74 3.05 -7.26 -17.09
CA ASN A 74 3.75 -8.41 -17.69
C ASN A 74 2.84 -9.62 -17.90
N ALA A 75 1.54 -9.50 -17.59
CA ALA A 75 0.56 -10.59 -17.60
C ALA A 75 1.03 -11.83 -16.81
N GLN A 76 1.88 -11.63 -15.80
CA GLN A 76 2.34 -12.72 -14.94
C GLN A 76 1.20 -13.10 -13.99
N PRO A 77 0.78 -14.36 -13.97
CA PRO A 77 -0.27 -14.79 -13.05
C PRO A 77 0.22 -14.68 -11.61
N VAL A 78 -0.70 -14.32 -10.71
CA VAL A 78 -0.46 -14.47 -9.26
C VAL A 78 -0.50 -15.96 -8.95
N ASP A 79 0.66 -16.54 -8.66
CA ASP A 79 0.76 -17.92 -8.21
C ASP A 79 0.40 -18.05 -6.72
N ARG A 80 0.45 -19.29 -6.21
CA ARG A 80 0.11 -19.60 -4.82
C ARG A 80 1.04 -18.88 -3.83
N GLU A 81 2.32 -18.75 -4.15
CA GLU A 81 3.30 -18.13 -3.27
C GLU A 81 3.05 -16.62 -3.16
N ALA A 82 2.85 -15.96 -4.29
CA ALA A 82 2.47 -14.56 -4.36
C ALA A 82 1.13 -14.29 -3.65
N ALA A 83 0.11 -15.13 -3.85
CA ALA A 83 -1.16 -15.00 -3.16
C ALA A 83 -1.01 -15.11 -1.63
N ASN A 84 -0.22 -16.06 -1.14
CA ASN A 84 0.05 -16.21 0.28
C ASN A 84 0.82 -15.01 0.86
N ALA A 85 1.83 -14.50 0.13
CA ALA A 85 2.59 -13.32 0.53
C ALA A 85 1.69 -12.08 0.61
N VAL A 86 0.77 -11.91 -0.34
CA VAL A 86 -0.23 -10.84 -0.30
C VAL A 86 -1.15 -11.01 0.91
N HIS A 87 -1.70 -12.20 1.15
CA HIS A 87 -2.56 -12.43 2.32
C HIS A 87 -1.85 -12.11 3.64
N LEU A 88 -0.61 -12.58 3.80
CA LEU A 88 0.22 -12.26 4.97
C LEU A 88 0.41 -10.74 5.12
N ALA A 89 0.70 -10.03 4.03
CA ALA A 89 0.87 -8.59 4.04
C ALA A 89 -0.41 -7.86 4.49
N LEU A 90 -1.58 -8.27 3.99
CA LEU A 90 -2.86 -7.68 4.40
C LEU A 90 -3.17 -7.96 5.88
N ASP A 91 -2.96 -9.20 6.35
CA ASP A 91 -3.12 -9.57 7.76
C ASP A 91 -2.22 -8.71 8.68
N ARG A 92 -0.97 -8.47 8.25
CA ARG A 92 0.00 -7.66 9.00
C ARG A 92 -0.35 -6.18 9.01
N ILE A 93 -0.86 -5.63 7.92
CA ILE A 93 -1.36 -4.25 7.88
C ILE A 93 -2.52 -4.09 8.87
N GLU A 94 -3.51 -4.98 8.86
CA GLU A 94 -4.65 -4.91 9.77
C GLU A 94 -4.21 -5.05 11.24
N SER A 95 -3.32 -6.01 11.52
CA SER A 95 -2.78 -6.21 12.88
C SER A 95 -2.00 -4.99 13.37
N TYR A 96 -1.18 -4.39 12.51
CA TYR A 96 -0.40 -3.20 12.83
C TYR A 96 -1.32 -2.01 13.14
N VAL A 97 -2.33 -1.78 12.31
CA VAL A 97 -3.28 -0.66 12.51
C VAL A 97 -4.13 -0.85 13.76
N ALA A 98 -4.56 -2.08 14.07
CA ALA A 98 -5.27 -2.39 15.30
C ALA A 98 -4.40 -2.10 16.55
N GLY A 99 -3.13 -2.52 16.55
CA GLY A 99 -2.21 -2.28 17.67
C GLY A 99 -1.97 -0.80 17.99
N LEU A 100 -2.02 0.08 16.98
CA LEU A 100 -1.93 1.53 17.19
C LEU A 100 -3.05 2.08 18.07
N GLN A 101 -4.25 1.48 18.04
CA GLN A 101 -5.39 1.92 18.85
C GLN A 101 -5.24 1.47 20.32
N ASP A 102 -4.59 0.32 20.54
CA ASP A 102 -4.41 -0.28 21.86
C ASP A 102 -3.20 0.30 22.63
N GLY A 103 -2.44 1.22 22.03
CA GLY A 103 -1.25 1.83 22.65
C GLY A 103 -0.05 0.89 22.76
N ALA A 104 -0.16 -0.34 22.25
CA ALA A 104 0.97 -1.22 22.03
C ALA A 104 1.71 -0.72 20.78
N GLY A 105 3.02 -0.45 20.90
CA GLY A 105 3.84 -0.22 19.71
C GLY A 105 3.81 -1.50 18.86
N PRO A 106 3.19 -1.49 17.67
CA PRO A 106 3.05 -2.72 16.90
C PRO A 106 4.40 -3.13 16.33
N ASP A 107 4.69 -4.43 16.33
CA ASP A 107 5.88 -4.95 15.67
C ASP A 107 5.86 -4.63 14.18
N MET A 108 7.00 -4.20 13.66
CA MET A 108 7.17 -3.96 12.23
C MET A 108 6.85 -5.24 11.44
N PRO A 109 6.10 -5.14 10.32
CA PRO A 109 5.66 -6.29 9.52
C PRO A 109 6.79 -6.85 8.63
N ALA A 110 7.91 -7.21 9.25
CA ALA A 110 9.14 -7.62 8.58
C ALA A 110 8.98 -8.94 7.80
N ASP A 111 8.13 -9.84 8.29
CA ASP A 111 7.79 -11.10 7.63
C ASP A 111 7.01 -10.86 6.33
N ALA A 112 6.02 -9.96 6.34
CA ALA A 112 5.28 -9.56 5.15
C ALA A 112 6.19 -8.88 4.11
N LEU A 113 7.06 -7.98 4.56
CA LEU A 113 8.07 -7.38 3.69
C LEU A 113 8.93 -8.48 3.06
N SER A 114 9.51 -9.37 3.86
CA SER A 114 10.37 -10.45 3.35
C SER A 114 9.65 -11.33 2.33
N ALA A 115 8.42 -11.78 2.62
CA ALA A 115 7.63 -12.62 1.73
C ALA A 115 7.35 -11.94 0.38
N LEU A 116 6.92 -10.68 0.39
CA LEU A 116 6.72 -9.92 -0.85
C LEU A 116 8.04 -9.67 -1.60
N GLY A 117 9.13 -9.44 -0.87
CA GLY A 117 10.46 -9.27 -1.45
C GLY A 117 10.94 -10.51 -2.21
N GLN A 118 10.71 -11.69 -1.65
CA GLN A 118 11.02 -12.98 -2.30
C GLN A 118 10.24 -13.14 -3.60
N CYS A 119 8.93 -12.86 -3.60
CA CYS A 119 8.10 -12.89 -4.81
C CYS A 119 8.58 -11.89 -5.88
N LEU A 120 9.15 -10.76 -5.45
CA LEU A 120 9.66 -9.70 -6.34
C LEU A 120 11.10 -9.95 -6.80
N GLY A 121 11.78 -10.97 -6.30
CA GLY A 121 13.20 -11.18 -6.55
C GLY A 121 14.08 -10.05 -6.02
N LEU A 122 13.61 -9.32 -5.00
CA LEU A 122 14.38 -8.27 -4.35
C LEU A 122 15.33 -8.93 -3.36
N PRO A 123 16.65 -8.62 -3.38
CA PRO A 123 17.52 -8.99 -2.28
C PRO A 123 16.93 -8.42 -0.99
N GLY A 124 17.06 -9.17 0.11
CA GLY A 124 16.49 -8.81 1.41
C GLY A 124 17.18 -7.57 1.98
N GLU A 125 16.81 -6.39 1.49
CA GLU A 125 17.32 -5.12 1.95
C GLU A 125 16.28 -4.45 2.84
N ALA A 126 16.73 -4.16 4.05
CA ALA A 126 16.09 -3.25 4.98
C ALA A 126 16.05 -1.84 4.38
N ALA A 127 15.07 -1.06 4.82
CA ALA A 127 14.82 0.36 4.52
C ALA A 127 15.99 1.19 3.95
N GLU A 128 15.82 1.73 2.73
CA GLU A 128 16.18 3.08 2.24
C GLU A 128 15.70 3.09 0.76
N GLU A 129 15.02 4.06 0.15
CA GLU A 129 15.02 5.52 0.29
C GLU A 129 13.71 6.02 -0.38
N ALA A 130 13.02 6.99 0.22
CA ALA A 130 11.86 7.62 -0.40
C ALA A 130 12.29 8.41 -1.65
N PRO A 131 11.55 8.35 -2.78
CA PRO A 131 11.84 9.23 -3.90
C PRO A 131 11.66 10.71 -3.49
N PRO A 132 12.48 11.63 -4.02
CA PRO A 132 12.29 13.06 -3.81
C PRO A 132 10.93 13.50 -4.34
N PRO A 133 10.34 14.59 -3.81
CA PRO A 133 9.02 15.04 -4.21
C PRO A 133 8.97 15.31 -5.71
N ALA A 134 8.01 14.67 -6.40
CA ALA A 134 7.66 15.04 -7.77
C ALA A 134 7.17 16.49 -7.74
N ALA A 135 7.91 17.37 -8.43
CA ALA A 135 7.55 18.77 -8.58
C ALA A 135 6.14 18.92 -9.18
N PRO A 136 5.35 19.92 -8.75
CA PRO A 136 4.05 20.19 -9.35
C PRO A 136 4.21 20.50 -10.85
N PRO A 137 3.23 20.11 -11.70
CA PRO A 137 3.28 20.43 -13.12
C PRO A 137 3.30 21.95 -13.32
N PRO A 138 4.03 22.47 -14.33
CA PRO A 138 4.04 23.89 -14.63
C PRO A 138 2.63 24.36 -15.03
N PRO A 139 2.24 25.59 -14.66
CA PRO A 139 0.97 26.15 -15.07
C PRO A 139 0.94 26.31 -16.58
N VAL A 140 -0.07 25.73 -17.23
CA VAL A 140 -0.37 25.97 -18.64
C VAL A 140 -0.73 27.44 -18.84
N ALA A 141 0.16 28.18 -19.50
CA ALA A 141 -0.13 29.53 -19.96
C ALA A 141 -1.26 29.43 -21.00
N ARG A 142 -2.44 29.91 -20.65
CA ARG A 142 -3.55 30.12 -21.57
C ARG A 142 -3.14 31.25 -22.53
N ALA A 143 -2.76 30.88 -23.75
CA ALA A 143 -2.67 31.83 -24.86
C ALA A 143 -4.07 32.44 -25.07
N ALA A 144 -4.17 33.72 -24.78
CA ALA A 144 -5.27 34.56 -25.24
C ALA A 144 -4.81 35.19 -26.55
N GLU A 145 -5.48 34.82 -27.64
CA GLU A 145 -5.57 35.57 -28.88
C GLU A 145 -7.03 35.50 -29.35
N PRO A 146 -7.49 36.42 -30.19
CA PRO A 146 -6.75 37.49 -30.88
C PRO A 146 -6.94 38.90 -30.31
#